data_AF-A0A2K3MC14-F1
#
_entry.id   AF-A0A2K3MC14-F1
#
_cell.length_a   1.000
_cell.length_b   1.000
_cell.length_c   1.000
_cell.angle_alpha   90.00
_cell.angle_beta   90.00
_cell.angle_gamma   90.00
#
_symmetry.space_group_name_H-M   'P 1'
#
loop_
_entity.id
_entity.type
_entity.pdbx_description
1 polymer ?
#
loop_
_entity_poly.entity_id
_entity_poly.type
_entity_poly.pdbx_seq_one_letter_code
_entity_poly.pdbx_strand_id
1 'polypeptide(L)'
;MGRECSIPSLKKKLLDEESLVESNTKTLQRKPGWKAMPYILGNDTVERLATFGMQTNFIVYLMKVYNMDQVLAANIMNTWMAVSNVVPLIGAFVADSYLGKFLTIAIASFANLM
;
A
#
# COMPACT_ATOMS: atom_id res chain seq x y z
N MET A 1 33.09 -4.69 31.44
CA MET A 1 31.68 -4.57 31.89
C MET A 1 31.04 -3.40 31.13
N GLY A 2 30.67 -3.51 29.86
CA GLY A 2 29.84 -4.55 29.25
C GLY A 2 28.35 -4.16 29.35
N ARG A 3 27.96 -2.97 28.87
CA ARG A 3 26.54 -2.55 28.80
C ARG A 3 25.89 -3.18 27.56
N GLU A 4 25.46 -4.44 27.67
CA GLU A 4 24.80 -5.18 26.57
C GLU A 4 23.34 -5.57 26.87
N CYS A 5 22.69 -5.02 27.90
CA CYS A 5 21.46 -5.62 28.43
C CYS A 5 20.12 -5.00 27.97
N SER A 6 19.97 -4.44 26.76
CA SER A 6 18.63 -4.00 26.28
C SER A 6 18.32 -4.18 24.79
N ILE A 7 19.21 -4.82 24.02
CA ILE A 7 18.98 -5.11 22.60
C ILE A 7 18.14 -6.40 22.29
N PRO A 8 17.87 -7.36 23.20
CA PRO A 8 17.21 -8.61 22.78
C PRO A 8 15.72 -8.45 22.42
N SER A 9 15.02 -7.44 22.95
CA SER A 9 13.58 -7.25 22.73
C SER A 9 13.25 -6.56 21.41
N LEU A 10 14.13 -5.67 20.93
CA LEU A 10 13.96 -4.94 19.67
C LEU A 10 14.32 -5.83 18.47
N LYS A 11 15.36 -6.67 18.63
CA LYS A 11 15.71 -7.71 17.64
C LYS A 11 14.59 -8.75 17.49
N LYS A 12 13.88 -9.07 18.57
CA LYS A 12 12.67 -9.92 18.51
C LYS A 12 11.57 -9.23 17.69
N LYS A 13 11.21 -8.00 18.02
CA LYS A 13 10.17 -7.25 17.29
C LYS A 13 10.45 -7.09 15.79
N LEU A 14 11.71 -6.90 15.39
CA LEU A 14 12.10 -6.82 13.97
C LEU A 14 12.12 -8.19 13.28
N LEU A 15 12.47 -9.27 14.00
CA LEU A 15 12.35 -10.65 13.50
C LEU A 15 10.89 -11.08 13.36
N ASP A 16 10.04 -10.61 14.27
CA ASP A 16 8.60 -10.83 14.20
C ASP A 16 8.04 -10.08 12.97
N GLU A 17 8.44 -8.81 12.75
CA GLU A 17 8.01 -8.04 11.56
C GLU A 17 8.59 -8.54 10.22
N GLU A 18 9.81 -9.09 10.21
CA GLU A 18 10.37 -9.77 9.04
C GLU A 18 9.63 -11.11 8.82
N SER A 19 9.22 -11.80 9.88
CA SER A 19 8.56 -13.11 9.81
C SER A 19 7.12 -13.08 9.30
N LEU A 20 6.30 -12.05 9.55
CA LEU A 20 4.98 -11.95 8.89
C LEU A 20 5.08 -11.53 7.43
N VAL A 21 6.10 -10.77 7.01
CA VAL A 21 6.39 -10.50 5.59
C VAL A 21 6.92 -11.77 4.91
N GLU A 22 7.73 -12.59 5.59
CA GLU A 22 8.27 -13.84 5.06
C GLU A 22 7.32 -15.06 5.22
N SER A 23 6.31 -14.99 6.09
CA SER A 23 5.32 -16.07 6.27
C SER A 23 4.37 -16.20 5.08
N ASN A 24 4.17 -15.12 4.33
CA ASN A 24 3.39 -15.17 3.07
C ASN A 24 4.14 -15.92 1.96
N THR A 25 5.44 -16.21 2.13
CA THR A 25 6.26 -16.95 1.16
C THR A 25 6.59 -18.39 1.55
N LYS A 26 6.13 -18.89 2.72
CA LYS A 26 6.58 -20.19 3.27
C LYS A 26 5.53 -21.31 3.30
N THR A 27 4.57 -21.35 2.37
CA THR A 27 3.81 -22.58 2.06
C THR A 27 3.49 -22.74 0.57
N LEU A 28 4.52 -22.78 -0.28
CA LEU A 28 4.34 -23.24 -1.66
C LEU A 28 4.86 -24.66 -1.79
N GLN A 29 3.96 -25.64 -1.64
CA GLN A 29 4.14 -26.93 -2.30
C GLN A 29 4.54 -26.66 -3.75
N ARG A 30 5.62 -27.29 -4.23
CA ARG A 30 6.15 -27.17 -5.60
C ARG A 30 5.15 -27.71 -6.63
N LYS A 31 4.07 -26.98 -6.86
CA LYS A 31 3.27 -27.10 -8.08
C LYS A 31 4.04 -26.39 -9.20
N PRO A 32 3.98 -26.86 -10.46
CA PRO A 32 4.68 -26.23 -11.56
C PRO A 32 4.21 -24.77 -11.69
N GLY A 33 5.03 -23.83 -11.18
CA GLY A 33 4.72 -22.40 -11.11
C GLY A 33 4.55 -21.73 -12.48
N TRP A 34 4.82 -22.45 -13.56
CA TRP A 34 4.77 -21.95 -14.93
C TRP A 34 3.35 -21.58 -15.36
N LYS A 35 2.32 -22.27 -14.82
CA LYS A 35 0.92 -21.89 -15.06
C LYS A 35 0.46 -20.70 -14.20
N ALA A 36 1.05 -20.49 -13.02
CA ALA A 36 0.72 -19.39 -12.12
C ALA A 36 1.44 -18.08 -12.48
N MET A 37 2.65 -18.18 -13.03
CA MET A 37 3.49 -17.05 -13.43
C MET A 37 2.78 -16.00 -14.30
N PRO A 38 2.06 -16.35 -15.38
CA PRO A 38 1.40 -15.34 -16.21
C PRO A 38 0.25 -14.63 -15.49
N TYR A 39 -0.43 -15.27 -14.53
CA TYR A 39 -1.50 -14.62 -13.78
C TYR A 39 -0.96 -13.57 -12.80
N ILE A 40 0.16 -13.88 -12.14
CA ILE A 40 0.81 -12.95 -11.20
C ILE A 40 1.39 -11.75 -11.97
N LEU A 41 2.06 -12.01 -13.09
CA LEU A 41 2.57 -10.95 -13.97
C LEU A 41 1.44 -10.13 -14.59
N GLY A 42 0.35 -10.78 -15.00
CA GLY A 42 -0.83 -10.10 -15.54
C GLY A 42 -1.45 -9.15 -14.52
N ASN A 43 -1.59 -9.57 -13.26
CA ASN A 43 -2.10 -8.72 -12.20
C ASN A 43 -1.17 -7.52 -11.93
N ASP A 44 0.12 -7.75 -11.75
CA ASP A 44 1.10 -6.68 -11.49
C ASP A 44 1.16 -5.67 -12.66
N THR A 45 1.14 -6.16 -13.91
CA THR A 45 1.16 -5.28 -15.08
C THR A 45 -0.13 -4.47 -15.24
N VAL A 46 -1.30 -5.06 -14.98
CA VAL A 46 -2.59 -4.35 -15.01
C VAL A 46 -2.65 -3.29 -13.92
N GLU A 47 -2.20 -3.60 -12.71
CA GLU A 47 -2.16 -2.64 -11.60
C GLU A 47 -1.27 -1.44 -11.92
N ARG A 48 -0.06 -1.69 -12.43
CA ARG A 48 0.85 -0.64 -12.90
C ARG A 48 0.24 0.19 -14.02
N LEU A 49 -0.35 -0.47 -15.03
CA LEU A 49 -0.98 0.21 -16.17
C LEU A 49 -2.15 1.09 -15.74
N ALA A 50 -3.02 0.60 -14.86
CA ALA A 50 -4.14 1.37 -14.32
C ALA A 50 -3.65 2.60 -13.55
N THR A 51 -2.59 2.43 -12.75
CA THR A 51 -1.98 3.52 -11.99
C THR A 51 -1.44 4.62 -12.92
N PHE A 52 -0.65 4.25 -13.94
CA PHE A 52 -0.13 5.22 -14.91
C PHE A 52 -1.24 5.85 -15.77
N GLY A 53 -2.25 5.08 -16.16
CA GLY A 53 -3.39 5.57 -16.94
C GLY A 53 -4.20 6.62 -16.17
N MET A 54 -4.52 6.35 -14.91
CA MET A 54 -5.18 7.32 -14.03
C MET A 54 -4.30 8.55 -13.80
N GLN A 55 -3.01 8.36 -13.52
CA GLN A 55 -2.07 9.44 -13.23
C GLN A 55 -1.93 10.42 -14.39
N THR A 56 -1.78 9.90 -15.62
CA THR A 56 -1.65 10.72 -16.82
C THR A 56 -2.96 11.43 -17.17
N ASN A 57 -4.10 10.75 -17.04
CA ASN A 57 -5.41 11.37 -17.26
C ASN A 57 -5.65 12.54 -16.29
N PHE A 58 -5.28 12.36 -15.03
CA PHE A 58 -5.42 13.40 -14.00
C PHE A 58 -4.61 14.66 -14.33
N ILE A 59 -3.31 14.52 -14.66
CA ILE A 59 -2.46 15.68 -15.02
C ILE A 59 -3.03 16.42 -16.25
N VAL A 60 -3.45 15.67 -17.28
CA VAL A 60 -4.02 16.26 -18.49
C VAL A 60 -5.31 17.01 -18.17
N TYR A 61 -6.17 16.46 -17.31
CA TYR A 61 -7.40 17.13 -16.87
C TYR A 61 -7.12 18.43 -16.13
N LEU A 62 -6.14 18.43 -15.21
CA LEU A 62 -5.74 19.63 -14.47
C LEU A 62 -5.23 20.74 -15.41
N MET A 63 -4.42 20.39 -16.42
CA MET A 63 -3.91 21.38 -17.36
C MET A 63 -4.95 21.84 -18.39
N LYS A 64 -5.78 20.93 -18.92
CA LYS A 64 -6.71 21.25 -20.03
C LYS A 64 -8.03 21.86 -19.58
N VAL A 65 -8.61 21.34 -18.50
CA VAL A 65 -9.94 21.77 -18.03
C VAL A 65 -9.80 22.83 -16.96
N TYR A 66 -8.92 22.60 -15.99
CA TYR A 66 -8.67 23.53 -14.88
C TYR A 66 -7.71 24.68 -15.24
N ASN A 67 -7.12 24.68 -16.44
CA ASN A 67 -6.19 25.71 -16.94
C ASN A 67 -5.07 26.04 -15.92
N MET A 68 -4.63 25.04 -15.16
CA MET A 68 -3.57 25.19 -14.17
C MET A 68 -2.19 25.21 -14.85
N ASP A 69 -1.28 26.00 -14.28
CA ASP A 69 0.13 25.97 -14.67
C ASP A 69 0.76 24.59 -14.43
N GLN A 70 1.70 24.20 -15.29
CA GLN A 70 2.35 22.90 -15.22
C GLN A 70 3.03 22.66 -13.86
N VAL A 71 3.57 23.71 -13.24
CA VAL A 71 4.21 23.64 -11.91
C VAL A 71 3.17 23.33 -10.83
N LEU A 72 1.99 23.96 -10.89
CA LEU A 72 0.91 23.72 -9.94
C LEU A 72 0.33 22.31 -10.09
N ALA A 73 0.11 21.86 -11.33
CA ALA A 73 -0.39 20.51 -11.61
C ALA A 73 0.58 19.42 -11.10
N ALA A 74 1.90 19.62 -11.27
CA ALA A 74 2.92 18.72 -10.75
C ALA A 74 2.93 18.68 -9.21
N ASN A 75 2.72 19.82 -8.55
CA ASN A 75 2.67 19.88 -7.10
C ASN A 75 1.45 19.14 -6.52
N ILE A 76 0.30 19.25 -7.18
CA ILE A 76 -0.90 18.48 -6.81
C ILE A 76 -0.67 16.99 -7.03
N MET A 77 -0.03 16.59 -8.13
CA MET A 77 0.33 15.19 -8.37
C MET A 77 1.29 14.63 -7.32
N ASN A 78 2.32 15.38 -6.93
CA ASN A 78 3.23 14.97 -5.87
C ASN A 78 2.51 14.83 -4.52
N THR A 79 1.58 15.73 -4.23
CA THR A 79 0.73 15.65 -3.04
C THR A 79 -0.15 14.41 -3.07
N TRP A 80 -0.77 14.11 -4.22
CA TRP A 80 -1.54 12.88 -4.42
C TRP A 80 -0.71 11.64 -4.13
N MET A 81 0.51 11.57 -4.68
CA MET A 81 1.41 10.43 -4.44
C MET A 81 1.82 10.33 -2.97
N ALA A 82 2.07 11.45 -2.27
CA ALA A 82 2.33 11.45 -0.84
C ALA A 82 1.13 10.91 -0.04
N VAL A 83 -0.08 11.35 -0.36
CA VAL A 83 -1.32 10.88 0.27
C VAL A 83 -1.52 9.39 0.04
N SER A 84 -1.37 8.88 -1.19
CA SER A 84 -1.53 7.45 -1.49
C SER A 84 -0.56 6.55 -0.70
N ASN A 85 0.63 7.03 -0.34
CA ASN A 85 1.58 6.29 0.49
C ASN A 85 1.29 6.40 1.99
N VAL A 86 0.76 7.54 2.45
CA VAL A 86 0.46 7.79 3.87
C VAL A 86 -0.89 7.20 4.30
N VAL A 87 -1.88 7.16 3.39
CA VAL A 87 -3.23 6.64 3.68
C VAL A 87 -3.21 5.19 4.17
N PRO A 88 -2.45 4.24 3.59
CA PRO A 88 -2.35 2.88 4.11
C PRO A 88 -1.74 2.81 5.52
N LEU A 89 -0.74 3.66 5.81
CA LEU A 89 -0.13 3.74 7.16
C LEU A 89 -1.14 4.20 8.20
N ILE A 90 -1.90 5.25 7.89
CA ILE A 90 -2.98 5.72 8.75
C ILE A 90 -4.09 4.66 8.87
N GLY A 91 -4.46 4.02 7.77
CA GLY A 91 -5.46 2.97 7.73
C GLY A 91 -5.07 1.76 8.58
N ALA A 92 -3.80 1.34 8.55
CA ALA A 92 -3.25 0.29 9.40
C ALA A 92 -3.27 0.70 10.87
N PHE A 93 -2.80 1.91 11.20
CA PHE A 93 -2.81 2.42 12.58
C PHE A 93 -4.23 2.50 13.16
N VAL A 94 -5.21 2.94 12.35
CA VAL A 94 -6.62 2.95 12.73
C VAL A 94 -7.13 1.52 12.90
N ALA A 95 -6.83 0.59 11.99
CA ALA A 95 -7.23 -0.81 12.10
C ALA A 95 -6.67 -1.50 13.35
N ASP A 96 -5.44 -1.18 13.73
CA ASP A 96 -4.77 -1.70 14.93
C ASP A 96 -5.29 -1.08 16.22
N SER A 97 -5.72 0.19 16.18
CA SER A 97 -6.18 0.94 17.37
C SER A 97 -7.69 0.79 17.67
N TYR A 98 -8.54 0.56 16.65
CA TYR A 98 -10.02 0.61 16.76
C TYR A 98 -10.74 -0.75 16.99
N LEU A 99 -10.18 -1.71 17.75
CA LEU A 99 -10.96 -2.83 18.36
C LEU A 99 -11.31 -4.07 17.49
N GLY A 100 -10.53 -4.42 16.46
CA GLY A 100 -10.68 -5.70 15.76
C GLY A 100 -11.73 -5.70 14.64
N LYS A 101 -11.25 -5.88 13.40
CA LYS A 101 -11.88 -6.28 12.11
C LYS A 101 -13.28 -5.74 11.71
N PHE A 102 -14.26 -5.67 12.59
CA PHE A 102 -15.67 -5.35 12.27
C PHE A 102 -15.94 -3.84 12.09
N LEU A 103 -15.27 -2.97 12.87
CA LEU A 103 -15.56 -1.53 12.84
C LEU A 103 -14.99 -0.86 11.58
N THR A 104 -13.81 -1.30 11.11
CA THR A 104 -13.21 -0.83 9.84
C THR A 104 -14.07 -1.19 8.64
N ILE A 105 -14.62 -2.41 8.62
CA ILE A 105 -15.54 -2.87 7.56
C ILE A 105 -16.87 -2.10 7.63
N ALA A 106 -17.38 -1.80 8.83
CA ALA A 106 -18.60 -1.02 9.00
C ALA A 106 -18.44 0.43 8.49
N ILE A 107 -17.33 1.10 8.82
CA ILE A 107 -17.05 2.46 8.34
C ILE A 107 -16.84 2.46 6.82
N ALA A 108 -16.06 1.51 6.29
CA ALA A 108 -15.83 1.39 4.85
C ALA A 108 -17.14 1.13 4.07
N SER A 109 -17.99 0.23 4.55
CA SER A 109 -19.30 -0.01 3.94
C SER A 109 -20.23 1.19 4.03
N PHE A 110 -20.24 1.91 5.16
CA PHE A 110 -21.09 3.09 5.32
C PHE A 110 -20.64 4.25 4.43
N ALA A 111 -19.32 4.47 4.31
CA ALA A 111 -18.75 5.49 3.43
C ALA A 111 -18.92 5.18 1.94
N ASN A 112 -19.00 3.90 1.55
CA ASN A 112 -19.20 3.49 0.16
C ASN A 112 -20.69 3.46 -0.25
N LEU A 113 -21.60 3.44 0.73
CA LEU A 113 -23.05 3.45 0.52
C LEU A 113 -23.63 4.88 0.49
N MET A 114 -22.96 5.83 1.14
CA MET A 114 -23.33 7.26 1.16
C MET A 114 -22.82 7.97 -0.08
#